data_AF-A0A7C5HZV3-F1
#
_entry.id   AF-A0A7C5HZV3-F1
#
_cell.length_a   1.000
_cell.length_b   1.000
_cell.length_c   1.000
_cell.angle_alpha   90.00
_cell.angle_beta   90.00
_cell.angle_gamma   90.00
#
_symmetry.space_group_name_H-M   'P 1'
#
loop_
_entity.id
_entity.type
_entity.pdbx_description
1 polymer ?
#
loop_
_entity_poly.entity_id
_entity_poly.type
_entity_poly.pdbx_seq_one_letter_code
_entity_poly.pdbx_strand_id
1 'polypeptide(L)'
;MIHQKLIFSIKETLQNLWQFKGRNLFSLFIICLSFLIIGIFLSLSNNFQHIAKQIQKNLAIVAFLEEDISEENLNSIRIRLENSPYIEGVRYITSQQAKEKFNKKFPELNSIVNNLEINPFPPSFEAIAKKNALSYKETIDFVNDIKNMPGVDDVQFNKD
;
A
#
# COMPACT_ATOMS: atom_id res chain seq x y z
N MET A 1 48.51 -35.22 28.14
CA MET A 1 47.42 -35.83 28.95
C MET A 1 46.05 -35.14 28.79
N ILE A 2 45.99 -33.82 28.53
CA ILE A 2 44.72 -33.07 28.39
C ILE A 2 44.00 -33.35 27.05
N HIS A 3 44.73 -33.41 25.94
CA HIS A 3 44.13 -33.66 24.61
C HIS A 3 43.41 -35.01 24.49
N GLN A 4 43.95 -36.07 25.09
CA GLN A 4 43.33 -37.39 25.06
C GLN A 4 42.03 -37.44 25.87
N LYS A 5 41.98 -36.74 27.00
CA LYS A 5 40.75 -36.60 27.80
C LYS A 5 39.67 -35.83 27.04
N LEU A 6 40.04 -34.78 26.31
CA LEU A 6 39.11 -33.97 25.51
C LEU A 6 38.46 -34.79 24.39
N ILE A 7 39.28 -35.55 23.64
CA ILE A 7 38.81 -36.41 22.55
C ILE A 7 37.91 -37.53 23.09
N PHE A 8 38.26 -38.10 24.24
CA PHE A 8 37.47 -39.14 24.90
C PHE A 8 36.10 -38.61 25.35
N SER A 9 36.05 -37.45 26.00
CA SER A 9 34.80 -36.81 26.43
C SER A 9 33.90 -36.41 25.26
N ILE A 10 34.48 -35.92 24.15
CA ILE A 10 33.72 -35.65 22.92
C ILE A 10 33.15 -36.95 22.35
N LYS A 11 33.93 -38.03 22.32
CA LYS A 11 33.51 -39.33 21.80
C LYS A 11 32.38 -39.95 22.64
N GLU A 12 32.48 -39.90 23.97
CA GLU A 12 31.43 -40.36 24.88
C GLU A 12 30.16 -39.51 24.78
N THR A 13 30.31 -38.20 24.61
CA THR A 13 29.15 -37.30 24.42
C THR A 13 28.44 -37.61 23.11
N LEU A 14 29.16 -37.85 22.02
CA LEU A 14 28.58 -38.28 20.74
C LEU A 14 27.88 -39.65 20.85
N GLN A 15 28.48 -40.62 21.55
CA GLN A 15 27.85 -41.92 21.78
C GLN A 15 26.57 -41.81 22.61
N ASN A 16 26.55 -40.97 23.64
CA ASN A 16 25.36 -40.69 24.44
C ASN A 16 24.27 -39.98 23.61
N LEU A 17 24.64 -39.04 22.73
CA LEU A 17 23.70 -38.40 21.82
C LEU A 17 23.07 -39.41 20.84
N TRP A 18 23.85 -40.41 20.41
CA TRP A 18 23.40 -41.49 19.53
C TRP A 18 22.59 -42.59 20.26
N GLN A 19 22.75 -42.79 21.57
CA GLN A 19 21.92 -43.76 22.32
C GLN A 19 20.51 -43.22 22.56
N PHE A 20 20.36 -41.92 22.83
CA PHE A 20 19.06 -41.29 23.10
C PHE A 20 18.47 -40.57 21.88
N LYS A 21 18.53 -41.20 20.69
CA LYS A 21 18.15 -40.59 19.40
C LYS A 21 16.77 -39.94 19.42
N GLY A 22 15.77 -40.60 20.01
CA GLY A 22 14.39 -40.09 20.04
C GLY A 22 14.24 -38.81 20.87
N ARG A 23 14.85 -38.77 22.06
CA ARG A 23 14.80 -37.59 22.96
C ARG A 23 15.57 -36.40 22.38
N ASN A 24 16.73 -36.67 21.77
CA ASN A 24 17.53 -35.64 21.13
C ASN A 24 16.87 -35.10 19.85
N LEU A 25 16.20 -35.97 19.07
CA LEU A 25 15.42 -35.56 17.90
C LEU A 25 14.25 -34.66 18.30
N PHE A 26 13.54 -34.98 19.38
CA PHE A 26 12.48 -34.12 19.92
C PHE A 26 13.01 -32.75 20.34
N SER A 27 14.15 -32.70 21.02
CA SER A 27 14.77 -31.44 21.43
C SER A 27 15.20 -30.61 20.22
N LEU A 28 15.79 -31.25 19.20
CA LEU A 28 16.16 -30.61 17.94
C LEU A 28 14.94 -30.09 17.18
N PHE A 29 13.84 -30.84 17.19
CA PHE A 29 12.59 -30.45 16.56
C PHE A 29 12.00 -29.19 17.20
N ILE A 30 12.01 -29.10 18.54
CA ILE A 30 11.54 -27.90 19.27
C ILE A 30 12.42 -26.68 18.94
N ILE A 31 13.74 -26.85 18.87
CA ILE A 31 14.67 -25.79 18.48
C ILE A 31 14.37 -25.33 17.04
N CYS A 32 14.20 -26.27 16.11
CA CYS A 32 13.85 -26.00 14.73
C CYS A 32 12.51 -25.25 14.61
N LEU A 33 11.48 -25.70 15.36
CA LEU A 33 10.17 -25.08 15.37
C LEU A 33 10.24 -23.64 15.91
N SER A 34 11.07 -23.39 16.92
CA SER A 34 11.29 -22.04 17.48
C SER A 34 11.86 -21.10 16.42
N PHE A 35 12.90 -21.54 15.68
CA PHE A 35 13.45 -20.76 14.57
C PHE A 35 12.48 -20.62 13.39
N LEU A 36 11.66 -21.64 13.13
CA LEU A 36 10.65 -21.60 12.08
C LEU A 36 9.56 -20.57 12.37
N ILE A 37 9.07 -20.50 13.61
CA ILE A 37 8.10 -19.48 14.04
C ILE A 37 8.69 -18.07 13.86
N ILE A 38 9.95 -17.87 14.28
CA ILE A 38 10.65 -16.58 14.10
C ILE A 38 10.82 -16.26 12.61
N GLY A 39 11.23 -17.22 11.79
CA GLY A 39 11.41 -17.04 10.35
C GLY A 39 10.10 -16.72 9.62
N ILE A 40 9.01 -17.40 9.99
CA ILE A 40 7.66 -17.11 9.49
C ILE A 40 7.24 -15.69 9.89
N PHE A 41 7.43 -15.31 11.16
CA PHE A 41 7.10 -13.97 11.64
C PHE A 41 7.89 -12.88 10.89
N LEU A 42 9.19 -13.05 10.70
CA LEU A 42 10.03 -12.12 9.94
C LEU A 42 9.63 -12.06 8.46
N SER A 43 9.35 -13.22 7.85
CA SER A 43 8.89 -13.32 6.46
C SER A 43 7.56 -12.60 6.27
N LEU A 44 6.57 -12.86 7.12
CA LEU A 44 5.30 -12.16 7.14
C LEU A 44 5.51 -10.66 7.36
N SER A 45 6.26 -10.25 8.37
CA SER A 45 6.50 -8.84 8.68
C SER A 45 7.15 -8.10 7.50
N ASN A 46 8.10 -8.71 6.80
CA ASN A 46 8.75 -8.11 5.64
C ASN A 46 7.81 -8.09 4.42
N ASN A 47 7.03 -9.16 4.22
CA ASN A 47 6.05 -9.25 3.14
C ASN A 47 4.89 -8.25 3.34
N PHE A 48 4.47 -8.03 4.58
CA PHE A 48 3.45 -7.05 4.94
C PHE A 48 3.85 -5.62 4.53
N GLN A 49 5.14 -5.26 4.56
CA GLN A 49 5.57 -3.95 4.05
C GLN A 49 5.36 -3.79 2.54
N HIS A 50 5.51 -4.87 1.77
CA HIS A 50 5.26 -4.86 0.33
C HIS A 50 3.76 -4.87 0.00
N ILE A 51 2.97 -5.68 0.72
CA ILE A 51 1.51 -5.70 0.56
C ILE A 51 0.89 -4.37 0.99
N ALA A 52 1.32 -3.80 2.13
CA ALA A 52 0.85 -2.51 2.60
C ALA A 52 1.14 -1.39 1.59
N LYS A 53 2.35 -1.36 0.99
CA LYS A 53 2.70 -0.41 -0.08
C LYS A 53 1.92 -0.61 -1.37
N GLN A 54 1.43 -1.81 -1.65
CA GLN A 54 0.62 -2.08 -2.84
C GLN A 54 -0.86 -1.68 -2.63
N ILE A 55 -1.34 -1.76 -1.39
CA ILE A 55 -2.66 -1.26 -0.97
C ILE A 55 -2.63 0.27 -0.89
N GLN A 56 -1.53 0.84 -0.40
CA GLN A 56 -1.27 2.26 -0.35
C GLN A 56 -0.61 2.70 -1.67
N LYS A 57 -1.33 2.57 -2.79
CA LYS A 57 -0.98 3.37 -3.97
C LYS A 57 -1.02 4.82 -3.52
N ASN A 58 0.14 5.47 -3.51
CA ASN A 58 0.31 6.88 -3.16
C ASN A 58 -0.45 7.74 -4.17
N LEU A 59 -1.77 7.85 -3.96
CA LEU A 59 -2.62 8.82 -4.62
C LEU A 59 -2.09 10.18 -4.16
N ALA A 60 -1.46 10.89 -5.08
CA ALA A 60 -0.88 12.18 -4.77
C ALA A 60 -1.93 13.26 -4.93
N ILE A 61 -2.71 13.21 -6.01
CA ILE A 61 -3.66 14.26 -6.37
C ILE A 61 -4.99 13.64 -6.78
N VAL A 62 -6.07 14.15 -6.20
CA VAL A 62 -7.46 13.87 -6.59
C VAL A 62 -8.08 15.17 -7.04
N ALA A 63 -8.38 15.31 -8.33
CA ALA A 63 -9.08 16.46 -8.89
C ALA A 63 -10.57 16.10 -9.04
N PHE A 64 -11.42 16.72 -8.24
CA PHE A 64 -12.87 16.64 -8.35
C PHE A 64 -13.36 17.56 -9.44
N LEU A 65 -14.30 17.06 -10.23
CA LEU A 65 -14.83 17.74 -11.40
C LEU A 65 -16.28 18.15 -11.17
N GLU A 66 -16.72 19.14 -11.92
CA GLU A 66 -18.13 19.49 -12.04
C GLU A 66 -18.93 18.30 -12.62
N GLU A 67 -20.19 18.12 -12.19
CA GLU A 67 -21.03 17.01 -12.66
C GLU A 67 -21.31 17.08 -14.17
N ASP A 68 -21.50 18.29 -14.70
CA ASP A 68 -21.84 18.56 -16.10
C ASP A 68 -20.61 18.96 -16.94
N ILE A 69 -19.43 18.42 -16.60
CA ILE A 69 -18.20 18.75 -17.33
C ILE A 69 -18.29 18.36 -18.81
N SER A 70 -17.88 19.26 -19.70
CA SER A 70 -17.81 18.98 -21.13
C SER A 70 -16.69 17.98 -21.45
N GLU A 71 -16.89 17.14 -22.48
CA GLU A 71 -15.87 16.21 -22.99
C GLU A 71 -14.55 16.92 -23.37
N GLU A 72 -14.63 18.17 -23.81
CA GLU A 72 -13.47 19.00 -24.12
C GLU A 72 -12.67 19.35 -22.87
N ASN A 73 -13.33 19.82 -21.80
CA ASN A 73 -12.70 20.13 -20.53
C ASN A 73 -12.17 18.87 -19.85
N LEU A 74 -12.93 17.77 -19.91
CA LEU A 74 -12.50 16.49 -19.36
C LEU A 74 -11.22 15.97 -20.03
N ASN A 75 -11.12 16.06 -21.35
CA ASN A 75 -9.91 15.68 -22.07
C ASN A 75 -8.75 16.66 -21.84
N SER A 76 -9.01 17.97 -21.73
CA SER A 76 -7.94 18.95 -21.46
C SER A 76 -7.30 18.72 -20.09
N ILE A 77 -8.10 18.42 -19.07
CA ILE A 77 -7.63 18.05 -17.72
C ILE A 77 -6.84 16.74 -17.77
N ARG A 78 -7.36 15.71 -18.46
CA ARG A 78 -6.66 14.43 -18.62
C ARG A 78 -5.27 14.63 -19.24
N ILE A 79 -5.21 15.34 -20.36
CA ILE A 79 -3.95 15.60 -21.09
C ILE A 79 -2.97 16.39 -20.21
N ARG A 80 -3.45 17.39 -19.45
CA ARG A 80 -2.61 18.17 -18.53
C ARG A 80 -2.02 17.30 -17.42
N LEU A 81 -2.81 16.40 -16.84
CA LEU A 81 -2.35 15.47 -15.81
C LEU A 81 -1.37 14.43 -16.37
N GLU A 82 -1.65 13.86 -17.54
CA GLU A 82 -0.81 12.83 -18.19
C GLU A 82 0.52 13.37 -18.69
N ASN A 83 0.55 14.60 -19.22
CA ASN A 83 1.78 15.25 -19.68
C ASN A 83 2.62 15.84 -18.56
N SER A 84 2.14 15.79 -17.31
CA SER A 84 2.89 16.30 -16.18
C SER A 84 4.15 15.46 -15.95
N PRO A 85 5.33 16.08 -15.80
CA PRO A 85 6.55 15.34 -15.48
C PRO A 85 6.44 14.63 -14.12
N TYR A 86 5.49 15.04 -13.28
CA TYR A 86 5.32 14.59 -11.90
C TYR A 86 4.38 13.39 -11.73
N ILE A 87 3.55 13.10 -12.74
CA ILE A 87 2.51 12.07 -12.68
C ILE A 87 2.95 10.81 -13.42
N GLU A 88 2.82 9.66 -12.76
CA GLU A 88 3.10 8.33 -13.32
C GLU A 88 1.88 7.75 -14.04
N GLY A 89 0.67 8.05 -13.55
CA GLY A 89 -0.56 7.58 -14.16
C GLY A 89 -1.77 8.34 -13.67
N VAL A 90 -2.79 8.41 -14.53
CA VAL A 90 -4.06 9.10 -14.30
C VAL A 90 -5.19 8.10 -14.48
N ARG A 91 -6.18 8.15 -13.59
CA ARG A 91 -7.40 7.33 -13.71
C ARG A 91 -8.62 8.22 -13.54
N TYR A 92 -9.52 8.15 -14.51
CA TYR A 92 -10.85 8.74 -14.38
C TYR A 92 -11.74 7.85 -13.53
N ILE A 93 -12.41 8.44 -12.55
CA ILE A 93 -13.40 7.81 -11.69
C ILE A 93 -14.74 8.49 -11.94
N THR A 94 -15.70 7.73 -12.44
CA THR A 94 -17.06 8.24 -12.63
C THR A 94 -17.76 8.41 -11.30
N SER A 95 -18.79 9.26 -11.26
CA SER A 95 -19.63 9.42 -10.07
C SER A 95 -20.20 8.09 -9.54
N GLN A 96 -20.65 7.21 -10.44
CA GLN A 96 -21.13 5.88 -10.06
C GLN A 96 -20.02 5.01 -9.44
N GLN A 97 -18.81 5.02 -10.01
CA GLN A 97 -17.67 4.28 -9.45
C GLN A 97 -17.26 4.83 -8.07
N ALA A 98 -17.33 6.15 -7.88
CA ALA A 98 -17.08 6.79 -6.59
C ALA A 98 -18.11 6.34 -5.54
N LYS A 99 -19.40 6.31 -5.90
CA LYS A 99 -20.48 5.79 -5.05
C LYS A 99 -20.29 4.31 -4.71
N GLU A 100 -19.97 3.46 -5.69
CA GLU A 100 -19.72 2.04 -5.45
C GLU A 100 -18.51 1.81 -4.52
N LYS A 101 -17.43 2.59 -4.70
CA LYS A 101 -16.23 2.54 -3.85
C LYS A 101 -16.58 2.97 -2.41
N PHE A 102 -17.39 4.01 -2.24
CA PHE A 102 -17.86 4.45 -0.94
C PHE A 102 -18.70 3.37 -0.26
N ASN A 103 -19.72 2.83 -0.96
CA ASN A 103 -20.62 1.83 -0.40
C ASN A 103 -19.90 0.55 0.03
N LYS A 104 -18.82 0.17 -0.66
CA LYS A 104 -17.97 -0.96 -0.28
C LYS A 104 -17.13 -0.67 0.97
N LYS A 105 -16.72 0.58 1.17
CA LYS A 105 -15.83 0.99 2.26
C LYS A 105 -16.59 1.35 3.54
N PHE A 106 -17.80 1.89 3.41
CA PHE A 106 -18.64 2.36 4.51
C PHE A 106 -20.09 1.91 4.34
N PRO A 107 -20.37 0.59 4.37
CA PRO A 107 -21.71 0.06 4.13
C PRO A 107 -22.75 0.60 5.13
N GLU A 108 -22.35 0.92 6.35
CA GLU A 108 -23.19 1.49 7.40
C GLU A 108 -23.69 2.91 7.10
N LEU A 109 -23.00 3.67 6.24
CA LEU A 109 -23.37 5.04 5.88
C LEU A 109 -24.27 5.13 4.65
N ASN A 110 -24.54 4.00 3.98
CA ASN A 110 -25.33 3.96 2.74
C ASN A 110 -26.72 4.55 2.92
N SER A 111 -27.37 4.30 4.05
CA SER A 111 -28.72 4.81 4.34
C SER A 111 -28.74 6.33 4.46
N ILE A 112 -27.69 6.95 4.99
CA ILE A 112 -27.57 8.40 5.15
C ILE A 112 -27.37 9.06 3.78
N VAL A 113 -26.44 8.51 3.00
CA VAL A 113 -26.07 9.03 1.69
C VAL A 113 -27.21 8.95 0.68
N ASN A 114 -28.02 7.88 0.73
CA ASN A 114 -29.17 7.73 -0.18
C ASN A 114 -30.32 8.70 0.12
N ASN A 115 -30.32 9.35 1.30
CA ASN A 115 -31.31 10.37 1.66
C ASN A 115 -30.87 11.80 1.29
N LEU A 116 -29.69 11.97 0.70
CA LEU A 116 -29.21 13.28 0.23
C LEU A 116 -29.88 13.63 -1.10
N GLU A 117 -30.38 14.85 -1.22
CA GLU A 117 -30.98 15.38 -2.46
C GLU A 117 -29.94 15.65 -3.55
N ILE A 118 -28.69 15.90 -3.15
CA ILE A 118 -27.56 16.20 -4.05
C ILE A 118 -26.62 15.01 -4.04
N ASN A 119 -26.08 14.65 -5.20
CA ASN A 119 -25.10 13.59 -5.34
C ASN A 119 -23.78 13.99 -4.68
N PRO A 120 -23.36 13.31 -3.59
CA PRO A 120 -22.13 13.69 -2.87
C PRO A 120 -20.87 13.10 -3.50
N PHE A 121 -20.97 12.45 -4.66
CA PHE A 121 -19.87 11.74 -5.32
C PHE A 121 -19.57 12.34 -6.69
N PRO A 122 -18.95 13.54 -6.75
CA PRO A 122 -18.56 14.11 -8.03
C PRO A 122 -17.58 13.21 -8.78
N PRO A 123 -17.58 13.24 -10.12
CA PRO A 123 -16.55 12.59 -10.92
C PRO A 123 -15.16 13.16 -10.58
N SER A 124 -14.11 12.34 -10.72
CA SER A 124 -12.76 12.77 -10.36
C SER A 124 -11.66 12.13 -11.19
N PHE A 125 -10.53 12.81 -11.28
CA PHE A 125 -9.28 12.22 -11.72
C PHE A 125 -8.39 11.90 -10.52
N GLU A 126 -8.03 10.63 -10.40
CA GLU A 126 -7.06 10.13 -9.43
C GLU A 126 -5.68 10.01 -10.11
N ALA A 127 -4.71 10.81 -9.69
CA ALA A 127 -3.37 10.84 -10.26
C ALA A 127 -2.31 10.32 -9.26
N ILE A 128 -1.44 9.45 -9.75
CA ILE A 128 -0.36 8.83 -8.99
C ILE A 128 0.93 9.61 -9.26
N ALA A 129 1.60 10.13 -8.22
CA ALA A 129 2.87 10.83 -8.39
C ALA A 129 4.05 9.86 -8.57
N LYS A 130 5.05 10.27 -9.35
CA LYS A 130 6.33 9.55 -9.44
C LYS A 130 7.09 9.66 -8.12
N LYS A 131 7.84 8.61 -7.76
CA LYS A 131 8.59 8.49 -6.48
C LYS A 131 9.52 9.66 -6.12
N ASN A 132 10.00 10.44 -7.09
CA ASN A 132 10.93 11.54 -6.89
C ASN A 132 10.40 12.86 -7.47
N ALA A 133 9.09 12.99 -7.62
CA ALA A 133 8.52 14.00 -8.50
C ALA A 133 8.62 15.44 -7.98
N LEU A 134 8.68 15.69 -6.67
CA LEU A 134 8.25 17.01 -6.19
C LEU A 134 9.07 17.56 -5.01
N SER A 135 9.52 18.81 -5.15
CA SER A 135 9.67 19.71 -4.01
C SER A 135 8.29 20.17 -3.54
N TYR A 136 8.13 20.48 -2.24
CA TYR A 136 6.86 20.91 -1.66
C TYR A 136 6.26 22.11 -2.42
N LYS A 137 7.10 23.06 -2.85
CA LYS A 137 6.67 24.25 -3.57
C LYS A 137 6.12 23.92 -4.97
N GLU A 138 6.82 23.10 -5.74
CA GLU A 138 6.43 22.70 -7.10
C GLU A 138 5.10 21.92 -7.11
N THR A 139 4.83 21.19 -6.01
CA THR A 139 3.56 20.48 -5.83
C THR A 139 2.40 21.45 -5.69
N ILE A 140 2.57 22.47 -4.83
CA ILE A 140 1.52 23.45 -4.55
C ILE A 140 1.23 24.27 -5.81
N ASP A 141 2.26 24.67 -6.55
CA ASP A 141 2.11 25.38 -7.82
C ASP A 141 1.34 24.52 -8.83
N PHE A 142 1.70 23.23 -8.96
CA PHE A 142 0.99 22.31 -9.85
C PHE A 142 -0.47 22.05 -9.42
N VAL A 143 -0.74 21.91 -8.11
CA VAL A 143 -2.10 21.73 -7.59
C VAL A 143 -2.96 22.98 -7.87
N ASN A 144 -2.40 24.18 -7.69
CA ASN A 144 -3.08 25.43 -8.01
C ASN A 144 -3.36 25.56 -9.51
N ASP A 145 -2.41 25.16 -10.37
CA ASP A 145 -2.61 25.13 -11.82
C ASP A 145 -3.82 24.26 -12.22
N ILE A 146 -3.91 23.05 -11.66
CA ILE A 146 -5.04 22.14 -11.93
C ILE A 146 -6.35 22.71 -11.37
N LYS A 147 -6.31 23.31 -10.17
CA LYS A 147 -7.49 23.90 -9.54
C LYS A 147 -8.11 25.05 -10.34
N ASN A 148 -7.29 25.77 -11.10
CA ASN A 148 -7.76 26.88 -11.94
C ASN A 148 -8.23 26.43 -13.34
N MET A 149 -8.22 25.13 -13.65
CA MET A 149 -8.71 24.63 -14.94
C MET A 149 -10.24 24.64 -14.99
N PRO A 150 -10.84 24.94 -16.15
CA PRO A 150 -12.29 24.92 -16.32
C PRO A 150 -12.83 23.49 -16.13
N GLY A 151 -13.88 23.35 -15.31
CA GLY A 151 -14.51 22.06 -14.99
C GLY A 151 -13.90 21.33 -13.79
N VAL A 152 -12.91 21.92 -13.11
CA VAL A 152 -12.38 21.41 -11.83
C VAL A 152 -13.06 22.15 -10.68
N ASP A 153 -13.72 21.41 -9.79
CA ASP A 153 -14.41 21.94 -8.61
C ASP A 153 -13.44 22.07 -7.43
N ASP A 154 -12.67 21.00 -7.14
CA ASP A 154 -11.65 21.04 -6.10
C ASP A 154 -10.49 20.08 -6.37
N VAL A 155 -9.34 20.34 -5.74
CA VAL A 155 -8.16 19.48 -5.86
C VAL A 155 -7.63 19.16 -4.48
N GLN A 156 -7.63 17.87 -4.15
CA GLN A 156 -7.05 17.37 -2.92
C GLN A 156 -5.66 16.77 -3.19
N PHE A 157 -4.68 17.25 -2.44
CA PHE A 157 -3.34 16.68 -2.41
C PHE A 157 -3.17 15.89 -1.11
N ASN A 158 -2.98 14.57 -1.23
CA ASN A 158 -2.78 13.72 -0.06
C ASN A 158 -1.27 13.57 0.21
N LYS A 159 -0.84 14.01 1.39
CA LYS A 159 0.56 14.03 1.81
C LYS A 159 0.78 12.96 2.88
N ASP A 160 1.18 11.77 2.44
CA ASP A 160 1.65 10.69 3.33
C ASP A 160 3.04 10.20 2.91
#